data_AF-A0A8H4PDD5-F1
#
_entry.id   AF-A0A8H4PDD5-F1
#
_cell.length_a   1.000
_cell.length_b   1.000
_cell.length_c   1.000
_cell.angle_alpha   90.00
_cell.angle_beta   90.00
_cell.angle_gamma   90.00
#
_symmetry.space_group_name_H-M   'P 1'
#
loop_
_entity.id
_entity.type
_entity.pdbx_description
1 polymer ?
#
loop_
_entity_poly.entity_id
_entity_poly.type
_entity_poly.pdbx_seq_one_letter_code
_entity_poly.pdbx_strand_id
1 'polypeptide(L)'
;MNFTRVLNALRGITWRYSMHHSKDGRRPEAEALIRQHYEDKNLEARGVETAEVVSPFHGGDGHPKEHVTVEFKDAEGGHVTTHHVRGPRDNK
;
A
#
# COMPACT_ATOMS: atom_id res chain seq x y z
N MET A 1 -2.18 -32.94 -0.79
CA MET A 1 -0.97 -32.16 -0.48
C MET A 1 -1.43 -30.79 -0.01
N ASN A 2 -1.44 -30.57 1.31
CA ASN A 2 -1.76 -29.25 1.88
C ASN A 2 -0.49 -28.41 1.85
N PHE A 3 -0.36 -27.57 0.82
CA PHE A 3 0.58 -26.47 0.90
C PHE A 3 0.00 -25.48 1.91
N THR A 4 0.51 -25.51 3.14
CA THR A 4 0.42 -24.37 4.05
C THR A 4 1.05 -23.20 3.30
N ARG A 5 0.25 -22.41 2.58
CA ARG A 5 0.69 -21.09 2.12
C ARG A 5 1.00 -20.33 3.39
N VAL A 6 2.27 -20.33 3.78
CA VAL A 6 2.82 -19.31 4.67
C VAL A 6 2.42 -18.02 3.98
N LEU A 7 1.50 -17.27 4.58
CA LEU A 7 1.12 -15.95 4.09
C LEU A 7 2.43 -15.16 4.01
N ASN A 8 2.97 -14.97 2.82
CA ASN A 8 4.13 -14.12 2.65
C ASN A 8 3.69 -12.71 2.97
N ALA A 9 4.12 -12.24 4.14
CA ALA A 9 4.00 -10.84 4.51
C ALA A 9 4.63 -9.99 3.40
N LEU A 10 4.00 -8.86 3.09
CA LEU A 10 4.50 -7.88 2.14
C LEU A 10 5.98 -7.59 2.40
N ARG A 11 6.85 -7.98 1.46
CA ARG A 11 8.31 -8.07 1.65
C ARG A 11 8.96 -6.72 1.88
N GLY A 12 8.40 -5.65 1.31
CA GLY A 12 8.93 -4.30 1.46
C GLY A 12 7.95 -3.23 1.04
N ILE A 13 8.10 -2.04 1.63
CA ILE A 13 7.42 -0.82 1.24
C ILE A 13 8.49 0.22 0.90
N THR A 14 8.47 0.71 -0.33
CA THR A 14 9.37 1.77 -0.82
C THR A 14 8.58 3.05 -1.09
N TRP A 15 9.28 4.17 -1.23
CA TRP A 15 8.69 5.48 -1.50
C TRP A 15 9.31 6.03 -2.78
N ARG A 16 8.51 6.25 -3.81
CA ARG A 16 8.98 6.69 -5.14
C ARG A 16 9.65 8.05 -5.09
N TYR A 17 9.07 8.98 -4.33
CA TYR A 17 9.59 10.32 -4.16
C TYR A 17 10.22 10.45 -2.77
N SER A 18 11.37 11.12 -2.70
CA SER A 18 12.08 11.34 -1.44
C SER A 18 11.22 12.15 -0.45
N MET A 19 11.55 12.03 0.85
CA MET A 19 10.80 12.50 2.01
C MET A 19 10.36 13.97 2.00
N HIS A 20 10.80 14.78 1.03
CA HIS A 20 10.37 16.17 0.85
C HIS A 20 8.86 16.33 0.61
N HIS A 21 8.17 15.28 0.14
CA HIS A 21 6.70 15.27 0.01
C HIS A 21 5.98 14.61 1.20
N SER A 22 6.70 13.89 2.06
CA SER A 22 6.19 13.27 3.30
C SER A 22 6.42 14.19 4.51
N LYS A 23 6.12 15.48 4.37
CA LYS A 23 6.42 16.49 5.41
C LYS A 23 5.61 16.31 6.70
N ASP A 24 4.57 15.49 6.68
CA ASP A 24 3.66 15.31 7.82
C ASP A 24 4.16 14.31 8.87
N GLY A 25 5.24 13.57 8.60
CA GLY A 25 5.79 12.56 9.53
C GLY A 25 4.93 11.29 9.65
N ARG A 26 3.90 11.11 8.82
CA ARG A 26 2.93 10.01 8.91
C ARG A 26 3.34 8.75 8.15
N ARG A 27 4.62 8.63 7.81
CA ARG A 27 5.17 7.43 7.14
C ARG A 27 4.86 6.12 7.89
N PRO A 28 5.04 6.02 9.23
CA PRO A 28 4.68 4.81 9.96
C PRO A 28 3.18 4.46 9.87
N GLU A 29 2.32 5.48 9.85
CA GLU A 29 0.87 5.31 9.67
C GLU A 29 0.55 4.78 8.27
N ALA A 30 1.12 5.38 7.22
CA ALA A 30 0.96 4.92 5.85
C ALA A 30 1.41 3.45 5.69
N GLU A 31 2.58 3.10 6.22
CA GLU A 31 3.10 1.73 6.14
C GLU A 31 2.19 0.72 6.87
N ALA A 32 1.64 1.07 8.02
CA ALA A 32 0.67 0.23 8.73
C ALA A 32 -0.61 0.04 7.93
N LEU A 33 -1.16 1.10 7.34
CA LEU A 33 -2.37 1.02 6.50
C LEU A 33 -2.14 0.16 5.25
N ILE A 34 -0.96 0.26 4.63
CA ILE A 34 -0.61 -0.54 3.46
C ILE A 34 -0.57 -2.03 3.79
N ARG A 35 0.00 -2.39 4.95
CA ARG A 35 0.04 -3.79 5.41
C ARG A 35 -1.35 -4.33 5.69
N GLN A 36 -2.17 -3.57 6.41
CA GLN A 36 -3.56 -3.95 6.65
C GLN A 36 -4.32 -4.12 5.32
N HIS A 37 -4.18 -3.17 4.39
CA HIS A 37 -4.87 -3.23 3.10
C HIS A 37 -4.39 -4.41 2.23
N TYR A 38 -3.11 -4.76 2.30
CA TYR A 38 -2.55 -5.93 1.63
C TYR A 38 -3.22 -7.23 2.12
N GLU A 39 -3.38 -7.37 3.43
CA GLU A 39 -4.07 -8.50 4.06
C GLU A 39 -5.56 -8.51 3.73
N ASP A 40 -6.26 -7.39 3.94
CA ASP A 40 -7.71 -7.24 3.72
C ASP A 40 -8.13 -7.54 2.27
N LYS A 41 -7.27 -7.20 1.32
CA LYS A 41 -7.51 -7.43 -0.12
C LYS A 41 -6.90 -8.73 -0.63
N ASN A 42 -6.28 -9.53 0.24
CA ASN A 42 -5.60 -10.77 -0.11
C ASN A 42 -4.68 -10.62 -1.34
N LEU A 43 -3.86 -9.56 -1.32
CA LEU A 43 -3.04 -9.18 -2.49
C LEU A 43 -1.94 -10.19 -2.80
N GLU A 44 -1.50 -10.96 -1.80
CA GLU A 44 -0.59 -12.09 -1.99
C GLU A 44 -1.13 -13.07 -3.03
N ALA A 45 -2.44 -13.38 -2.98
CA ALA A 45 -3.07 -14.30 -3.92
C ALA A 45 -3.06 -13.76 -5.37
N ARG A 46 -2.77 -12.47 -5.55
CA ARG A 46 -2.61 -11.80 -6.85
C ARG A 46 -1.15 -11.70 -7.30
N GLY A 47 -0.21 -12.29 -6.56
CA GLY A 47 1.22 -12.25 -6.87
C GLY A 47 1.93 -10.97 -6.42
N VAL A 48 1.30 -10.16 -5.55
CA VAL A 48 1.94 -8.98 -4.98
C VAL A 48 2.97 -9.40 -3.94
N GLU A 49 4.17 -8.86 -4.05
CA GLU A 49 5.25 -9.07 -3.07
C GLU A 49 5.77 -7.76 -2.45
N THR A 50 5.71 -6.66 -3.19
CA THR A 50 6.21 -5.35 -2.73
C THR A 50 5.21 -4.24 -2.99
N ALA A 51 5.36 -3.13 -2.27
CA ALA A 51 4.55 -1.93 -2.44
C ALA A 51 5.45 -0.71 -2.61
N GLU A 52 5.07 0.17 -3.54
CA GLU A 52 5.72 1.45 -3.76
C GLU A 52 4.69 2.57 -3.55
N VAL A 53 4.95 3.43 -2.58
CA VAL A 53 4.15 4.64 -2.35
C VAL A 53 4.50 5.65 -3.43
N VAL A 54 3.52 5.96 -4.28
CA VAL A 54 3.69 6.90 -5.39
C VAL A 54 3.16 8.30 -5.06
N SER A 55 2.23 8.39 -4.12
CA SER A 55 1.79 9.67 -3.54
C SER A 55 1.54 9.49 -2.04
N PRO A 56 2.08 10.38 -1.17
CA PRO A 56 1.81 10.36 0.28
C PRO A 56 0.34 10.66 0.57
N PHE A 57 -0.02 10.86 1.85
CA PHE A 57 -1.38 11.28 2.21
C PHE A 57 -1.78 12.54 1.44
N HIS A 58 -2.87 12.44 0.68
CA HIS A 58 -3.47 13.54 -0.05
C HIS A 58 -4.99 13.34 -0.11
N GLY A 59 -5.71 14.45 -0.22
CA GLY A 59 -7.16 14.54 -0.32
C GLY A 59 -7.56 15.95 -0.73
N GLY A 60 -8.83 16.14 -1.12
CA GLY A 60 -9.28 17.35 -1.82
C GLY A 60 -9.36 17.16 -3.34
N ASP A 61 -9.86 18.16 -4.06
CA ASP A 61 -10.04 18.19 -5.52
C ASP A 61 -10.58 16.88 -6.13
N GLY A 62 -11.82 16.51 -5.77
CA GLY A 62 -12.50 15.32 -6.30
C GLY A 62 -12.24 14.03 -5.52
N HIS A 63 -11.31 14.03 -4.55
CA HIS A 63 -11.13 12.94 -3.60
C HIS A 63 -11.51 13.39 -2.19
N PRO A 64 -12.77 13.14 -1.73
CA PRO A 64 -13.27 13.68 -0.47
C PRO A 64 -12.59 13.10 0.77
N LYS A 65 -11.86 11.99 0.64
CA LYS A 65 -11.19 11.30 1.74
C LYS A 65 -9.69 11.23 1.50
N GLU A 66 -8.93 11.48 2.54
CA GLU A 66 -7.48 11.40 2.54
C GLU A 66 -7.01 9.95 2.30
N HIS A 67 -5.96 9.78 1.51
CA HIS A 67 -5.42 8.46 1.17
C HIS A 67 -3.98 8.53 0.70
N VAL A 68 -3.32 7.38 0.67
CA VAL A 68 -2.01 7.16 0.06
C VAL A 68 -2.21 6.42 -1.26
N THR A 69 -1.54 6.82 -2.33
CA THR A 69 -1.57 6.06 -3.59
C THR A 69 -0.39 5.10 -3.62
N VAL A 70 -0.70 3.83 -3.86
CA VAL A 70 0.27 2.73 -3.73
C VAL A 70 0.20 1.84 -4.96
N GLU A 71 1.35 1.66 -5.60
CA GLU A 71 1.54 0.63 -6.62
C GLU A 71 2.01 -0.65 -5.94
N PHE A 72 1.27 -1.73 -6.14
CA PHE A 72 1.62 -3.06 -5.70
C PHE A 72 2.29 -3.81 -6.85
N LYS A 73 3.43 -4.44 -6.55
CA LYS A 73 4.32 -5.03 -7.55
C LYS A 73 4.64 -6.48 -7.20
N ASP A 74 4.98 -7.25 -8.22
CA ASP A 74 5.47 -8.63 -8.08
C ASP A 74 6.93 -8.68 -7.60
N ALA A 75 7.52 -9.88 -7.59
CA ALA A 75 8.89 -10.14 -7.17
C ALA A 75 9.95 -9.46 -8.05
N GLU A 76 9.64 -9.26 -9.33
CA GLU A 76 10.52 -8.68 -10.35
C GLU A 76 10.37 -7.15 -10.43
N GLY A 77 9.45 -6.58 -9.66
CA GLY A 77 9.10 -5.17 -9.69
C GLY A 77 8.08 -4.81 -10.77
N GLY A 78 7.46 -5.80 -11.41
CA GLY A 78 6.36 -5.63 -12.36
C GLY A 78 5.11 -5.10 -11.67
N HIS A 79 4.41 -4.17 -12.31
CA HIS A 79 3.15 -3.62 -11.78
C HIS A 79 2.04 -4.68 -11.80
N VAL A 80 1.39 -4.87 -10.65
CA VAL A 80 0.23 -5.76 -10.51
C VAL A 80 -1.06 -4.96 -10.41
N THR A 81 -1.09 -3.93 -9.56
CA THR A 81 -2.28 -3.11 -9.32
C THR A 81 -1.92 -1.81 -8.62
N THR A 82 -2.76 -0.78 -8.78
CA THR A 82 -2.65 0.48 -8.01
C THR A 82 -3.88 0.62 -7.13
N HIS A 83 -3.70 0.93 -5.85
CA HIS A 83 -4.82 1.22 -4.95
C HIS A 83 -4.63 2.57 -4.23
N HIS A 84 -5.75 3.22 -3.94
CA HIS A 84 -5.84 4.27 -2.94
C HIS A 84 -6.06 3.61 -1.58
N VAL A 85 -5.01 3.60 -0.75
CA VAL A 85 -5.03 3.04 0.60
C VAL A 85 -5.55 4.11 1.56
N ARG A 86 -6.69 3.83 2.18
CA ARG A 86 -7.41 4.73 3.09
C ARG A 86 -7.25 4.28 4.53
N GLY A 87 -7.38 5.22 5.46
CA GLY A 87 -7.49 4.90 6.88
C GLY A 87 -8.74 4.07 7.19
N PRO A 88 -8.74 3.25 8.27
CA PRO A 88 -9.90 2.47 8.69
C PRO A 88 -11.13 3.34 9.03
N ARG A 89 -10.91 4.63 9.36
CA ARG A 89 -11.98 5.61 9.61
C ARG A 89 -12.69 6.08 8.32
N ASP A 90 -12.06 5.88 7.16
CA ASP A 90 -12.54 6.38 5.87
C ASP A 90 -13.16 5.30 4.97
N ASN A 91 -13.12 4.04 5.40
CA ASN A 91 -13.71 2.90 4.69
C ASN A 91 -15.23 2.70 4.96
N LYS A 92 -15.86 3.58 5.75
CA LYS A 92 -17.33 3.62 5.95
C LYS A 92 -18.00 4.71 5.14
#